data_AF-A0A9R1ULT4-F1
#
_entry.id   AF-A0A9R1ULT4-F1
#
_cell.length_a   1.000
_cell.length_b   1.000
_cell.length_c   1.000
_cell.angle_alpha   90.00
_cell.angle_beta   90.00
_cell.angle_gamma   90.00
#
_symmetry.space_group_name_H-M   'P 1'
#
loop_
_entity.id
_entity.type
_entity.pdbx_description
1 polymer ?
#
loop_
_entity_poly.entity_id
_entity_poly.type
_entity_poly.pdbx_seq_one_letter_code
_entity_poly.pdbx_strand_id
1 'polypeptide(L)'
;MIYMTFLQGCDGSVLINSTRKNQAEKDGIPNLSLRGFQVIDAAKTAVEAACPGVVSCADILSLVARDAIHQIKGPYWPVPLGRRDGRVSIASESFTLPAPFANITQLKAQFLSKGLNVKDLAVLSDFQASMVKMGQIGVLTGKAGEIRRHCALIN
;
A
#
# COMPACT_ATOMS: atom_id res chain seq x y z
N MET A 1 -1.74 4.29 0.86
CA MET A 1 -0.33 4.42 0.46
C MET A 1 0.61 4.39 1.67
N ILE A 2 0.55 5.37 2.58
CA ILE A 2 1.46 5.47 3.75
C ILE A 2 1.52 4.16 4.55
N TYR A 3 0.38 3.58 4.88
CA TYR A 3 0.30 2.34 5.66
C TYR A 3 1.05 1.16 4.99
N MET A 4 0.93 1.00 3.67
CA MET A 4 1.61 -0.08 2.94
C MET A 4 3.12 0.11 2.83
N THR A 5 3.61 1.34 2.83
CA THR A 5 5.06 1.57 2.80
C THR A 5 5.77 0.99 4.04
N PHE A 6 5.07 0.98 5.18
CA PHE A 6 5.62 0.49 6.44
C PHE A 6 5.35 -1.00 6.68
N LEU A 7 4.19 -1.50 6.24
CA LEU A 7 3.72 -2.89 6.42
C LEU A 7 4.10 -3.81 5.27
N GLN A 8 5.13 -4.66 5.47
CA GLN A 8 5.70 -5.59 4.48
C GLN A 8 6.06 -5.04 3.08
N GLY A 9 5.69 -3.80 2.74
CA GLY A 9 5.93 -3.18 1.45
C GLY A 9 4.65 -2.87 0.66
N CYS A 10 4.84 -2.29 -0.52
CA CYS A 10 3.76 -1.94 -1.43
C CYS A 10 3.31 -3.14 -2.28
N ASP A 11 2.93 -4.23 -1.64
CA ASP A 11 2.51 -5.50 -2.28
C ASP A 11 1.01 -5.82 -2.10
N GLY A 12 0.27 -4.98 -1.39
CA GLY A 12 -1.17 -5.12 -1.20
C GLY A 12 -1.57 -6.19 -0.18
N SER A 13 -0.64 -6.61 0.71
CA SER A 13 -0.91 -7.50 1.85
C SER A 13 -2.05 -7.00 2.75
N VAL A 14 -2.16 -5.67 2.94
CA VAL A 14 -3.19 -5.01 3.76
C VAL A 14 -4.62 -5.24 3.27
N LEU A 15 -4.80 -5.62 2.00
CA LEU A 15 -6.13 -5.86 1.41
C LEU A 15 -6.69 -7.23 1.76
N ILE A 16 -5.84 -8.18 2.21
CA ILE A 16 -6.21 -9.56 2.52
C ILE A 16 -7.11 -9.61 3.76
N ASN A 17 -8.17 -10.40 3.70
CA ASN A 17 -9.06 -10.63 4.84
C ASN A 17 -8.48 -11.70 5.78
N SER A 18 -8.76 -11.57 7.08
CA SER A 18 -8.45 -12.62 8.04
C SER A 18 -9.16 -13.92 7.71
N THR A 19 -8.49 -15.02 7.99
CA THR A 19 -9.04 -16.38 7.89
C THR A 19 -9.13 -16.98 9.30
N ARG A 20 -9.79 -18.13 9.45
CA ARG A 20 -9.88 -18.83 10.74
C ARG A 20 -8.52 -19.18 11.35
N LYS A 21 -7.47 -19.28 10.53
CA LYS A 21 -6.12 -19.69 10.95
C LYS A 21 -5.12 -18.53 11.02
N ASN A 22 -5.44 -17.38 10.43
CA ASN A 22 -4.51 -16.26 10.33
C ASN A 22 -5.25 -14.93 10.41
N GLN A 23 -4.83 -14.07 11.33
CA GLN A 23 -5.31 -12.70 11.43
C GLN A 23 -4.48 -11.81 10.51
N ALA A 24 -5.12 -11.20 9.52
CA ALA A 24 -4.49 -10.34 8.53
C ALA A 24 -4.17 -8.95 9.11
N GLU A 25 -3.28 -8.22 8.44
CA GLU A 25 -2.92 -6.83 8.79
C GLU A 25 -4.15 -5.93 8.90
N LYS A 26 -5.16 -6.17 8.06
CA LYS A 26 -6.41 -5.42 8.01
C LYS A 26 -7.12 -5.35 9.36
N ASP A 27 -7.04 -6.41 10.15
CA ASP A 27 -7.67 -6.52 11.48
C ASP A 27 -6.68 -6.23 12.62
N GLY A 28 -5.47 -5.74 12.30
CA GLY A 28 -4.52 -5.23 13.28
C GLY A 28 -4.98 -3.91 13.89
N ILE A 29 -4.75 -3.71 15.19
CA ILE A 29 -5.25 -2.54 15.95
C ILE A 29 -4.96 -1.19 15.26
N PRO A 30 -3.72 -0.91 14.77
CA PRO A 30 -3.42 0.34 14.05
C PRO A 30 -4.20 0.53 12.73
N ASN A 31 -4.63 -0.56 12.10
CA ASN A 31 -5.27 -0.58 10.79
C ASN A 31 -6.80 -0.54 10.84
N LEU A 32 -7.42 -0.63 12.02
CA LEU A 32 -8.88 -0.52 12.19
C LEU A 32 -9.46 0.83 11.73
N SER A 33 -8.59 1.83 11.55
CA SER A 33 -8.95 3.16 11.01
C SER A 33 -9.05 3.20 9.47
N LEU A 34 -8.54 2.18 8.77
CA LEU A 34 -8.50 2.14 7.31
C LEU A 34 -9.90 1.99 6.70
N ARG A 35 -10.11 2.67 5.57
CA ARG A 35 -11.38 2.71 4.83
C ARG A 35 -11.11 2.62 3.33
N GLY A 36 -12.16 2.39 2.54
CA GLY A 36 -12.08 2.41 1.08
C GLY A 36 -11.74 1.08 0.43
N PHE A 37 -11.71 -0.02 1.19
CA PHE A 37 -11.51 -1.37 0.64
C PHE A 37 -12.53 -1.72 -0.46
N GLN A 38 -13.79 -1.28 -0.30
CA GLN A 38 -14.85 -1.51 -1.28
C GLN A 38 -14.55 -0.85 -2.64
N VAL A 39 -13.89 0.31 -2.62
CA VAL A 39 -13.51 1.04 -3.85
C VAL A 39 -12.44 0.26 -4.61
N ILE A 40 -11.48 -0.33 -3.88
CA ILE A 40 -10.44 -1.16 -4.48
C ILE A 40 -11.01 -2.45 -5.06
N ASP A 41 -11.93 -3.11 -4.34
CA ASP A 41 -12.59 -4.32 -4.83
C ASP A 41 -13.47 -4.06 -6.06
N ALA A 42 -14.18 -2.92 -6.10
CA ALA A 42 -14.95 -2.50 -7.26
C ALA A 42 -14.05 -2.18 -8.46
N ALA A 43 -12.95 -1.44 -8.24
CA ALA A 43 -11.96 -1.16 -9.28
C ALA A 43 -11.35 -2.46 -9.83
N LYS A 44 -11.00 -3.40 -8.95
CA LYS A 44 -10.47 -4.70 -9.34
C LYS A 44 -11.47 -5.49 -10.17
N THR A 45 -12.74 -5.51 -9.78
CA THR A 45 -13.78 -6.21 -10.53
C THR A 45 -13.95 -5.63 -11.94
N ALA A 46 -13.94 -4.30 -12.07
CA ALA A 46 -14.01 -3.64 -13.37
C ALA A 46 -12.77 -3.94 -14.24
N VAL A 47 -11.57 -3.94 -13.63
CA VAL A 47 -10.31 -4.23 -14.34
C VAL A 47 -10.23 -5.70 -14.76
N GLU A 48 -10.63 -6.64 -13.90
CA GLU A 48 -10.65 -8.07 -14.26
C GLU A 48 -11.66 -8.37 -15.38
N ALA A 49 -12.76 -7.61 -15.48
CA ALA A 49 -13.69 -7.74 -16.60
C ALA A 49 -13.09 -7.28 -17.95
N ALA A 50 -12.14 -6.31 -17.91
CA ALA A 50 -11.48 -5.80 -19.11
C ALA A 50 -10.21 -6.61 -19.48
N CYS A 51 -9.39 -6.98 -18.48
CA CYS A 51 -8.14 -7.69 -18.66
C CYS A 51 -7.89 -8.70 -17.51
N PRO A 52 -8.44 -9.93 -17.61
CA PRO A 52 -8.35 -10.93 -16.55
C PRO A 52 -6.92 -11.31 -16.18
N GLY A 53 -6.57 -11.26 -14.90
CA GLY A 53 -5.28 -11.75 -14.38
C GLY A 53 -4.05 -10.94 -14.81
N VAL A 54 -4.23 -9.69 -15.27
CA VAL A 54 -3.12 -8.84 -15.73
C VAL A 54 -2.67 -7.84 -14.66
N VAL A 55 -3.62 -7.14 -14.04
CA VAL A 55 -3.32 -6.00 -13.15
C VAL A 55 -3.37 -6.42 -11.69
N SER A 56 -2.31 -6.17 -10.91
CA SER A 56 -2.26 -6.48 -9.48
C SER A 56 -3.10 -5.52 -8.64
N CYS A 57 -3.54 -5.98 -7.47
CA CYS A 57 -4.21 -5.11 -6.49
C CYS A 57 -3.27 -4.04 -5.93
N ALA A 58 -1.98 -4.35 -5.80
CA ALA A 58 -0.95 -3.39 -5.43
C ALA A 58 -0.84 -2.21 -6.42
N ASP A 59 -0.91 -2.49 -7.73
CA ASP A 59 -0.91 -1.44 -8.75
C ASP A 59 -2.22 -0.64 -8.75
N ILE A 60 -3.37 -1.30 -8.63
CA ILE A 60 -4.67 -0.62 -8.52
C ILE A 60 -4.66 0.35 -7.35
N LEU A 61 -4.17 -0.06 -6.18
CA LEU A 61 -4.13 0.81 -5.02
C LEU A 61 -3.21 2.03 -5.21
N SER A 62 -2.11 1.85 -5.93
CA SER A 62 -1.19 2.96 -6.26
C SER A 62 -1.83 3.94 -7.25
N LEU A 63 -2.56 3.42 -8.23
CA LEU A 63 -3.30 4.22 -9.22
C LEU A 63 -4.48 4.97 -8.60
N VAL A 64 -5.30 4.28 -7.79
CA VAL A 64 -6.43 4.88 -7.07
C VAL A 64 -5.96 6.01 -6.15
N ALA A 65 -4.83 5.84 -5.46
CA ALA A 65 -4.27 6.89 -4.64
C ALA A 65 -3.86 8.13 -5.46
N ARG A 66 -3.28 7.92 -6.65
CA ARG A 66 -2.94 9.01 -7.58
C ARG A 66 -4.20 9.70 -8.10
N ASP A 67 -5.18 8.94 -8.55
CA ASP A 67 -6.43 9.46 -9.09
C ASP A 67 -7.24 10.23 -8.04
N ALA A 68 -7.29 9.73 -6.80
CA ALA A 68 -7.94 10.42 -5.69
C ALA A 68 -7.31 11.78 -5.40
N ILE A 69 -5.97 11.87 -5.42
CA ILE A 69 -5.26 13.13 -5.20
C ILE A 69 -5.45 14.08 -6.39
N HIS A 70 -5.44 13.55 -7.62
CA HIS A 70 -5.72 14.35 -8.80
C HIS A 70 -7.15 14.92 -8.78
N GLN A 71 -8.13 14.14 -8.32
CA GLN A 71 -9.53 14.56 -8.22
C GLN A 71 -9.75 15.73 -7.26
N ILE A 72 -8.97 15.81 -6.18
CA ILE A 72 -8.97 16.95 -5.25
C ILE A 72 -8.09 18.11 -5.71
N LYS A 73 -7.75 18.18 -7.00
CA LYS A 73 -6.86 19.18 -7.62
C LYS A 73 -5.42 19.16 -7.06
N GLY A 74 -4.99 18.02 -6.55
CA GLY A 74 -3.61 17.78 -6.16
C GLY A 74 -2.70 17.55 -7.38
N PRO A 75 -1.38 17.46 -7.14
CA PRO A 75 -0.41 17.22 -8.20
C PRO A 75 -0.65 15.87 -8.86
N TYR A 76 -0.37 15.78 -10.15
CA TYR A 76 -0.31 14.52 -10.88
C TYR A 76 1.13 13.99 -10.87
N TRP A 77 1.32 12.69 -10.70
CA TRP A 77 2.62 12.04 -10.87
C TRP A 77 2.48 10.72 -11.63
N PRO A 78 3.54 10.29 -12.35
CA PRO A 78 3.57 8.98 -12.97
C PRO A 78 3.70 7.90 -11.88
N VAL A 79 2.79 6.93 -11.90
CA VAL A 79 2.84 5.76 -11.01
C VAL A 79 3.61 4.65 -11.73
N PRO A 80 4.77 4.20 -11.23
CA PRO A 80 5.43 3.01 -11.75
C PRO A 80 4.49 1.80 -11.62
N LEU A 81 4.38 0.94 -12.62
CA LEU A 81 3.50 -0.24 -12.61
C LEU A 81 4.32 -1.53 -12.70
N GLY A 82 3.64 -2.68 -12.56
CA GLY A 82 4.25 -4.01 -12.63
C GLY A 82 4.49 -4.64 -11.27
N ARG A 83 3.84 -4.14 -10.21
CA ARG A 83 3.88 -4.75 -8.88
C ARG A 83 3.12 -6.08 -8.91
N ARG A 84 3.53 -6.99 -8.05
CA ARG A 84 2.86 -8.25 -7.77
C ARG A 84 2.24 -8.20 -6.38
N ASP A 85 1.16 -8.92 -6.22
CA ASP A 85 0.44 -9.06 -4.96
C ASP A 85 1.19 -9.99 -4.00
N GLY A 86 1.29 -9.56 -2.74
CA GLY A 86 1.81 -10.33 -1.63
C GLY A 86 0.88 -11.48 -1.24
N ARG A 87 1.48 -12.55 -0.69
CA ARG A 87 0.77 -13.75 -0.20
C ARG A 87 0.76 -13.88 1.32
N VAL A 88 1.34 -12.91 2.00
CA VAL A 88 1.49 -12.91 3.46
C VAL A 88 0.86 -11.64 3.98
N SER A 89 0.07 -11.76 5.04
CA SER A 89 -0.53 -10.63 5.74
C SER A 89 -0.73 -11.06 7.19
N ILE A 90 -0.04 -10.40 8.12
CA ILE A 90 0.03 -10.80 9.53
C ILE A 90 -0.31 -9.60 10.40
N ALA A 91 -1.25 -9.75 11.32
CA ALA A 91 -1.71 -8.67 12.18
C ALA A 91 -0.60 -8.03 13.04
N SER A 92 0.41 -8.80 13.48
CA SER A 92 1.52 -8.26 14.27
C SER A 92 2.42 -7.28 13.49
N GLU A 93 2.45 -7.37 12.17
CA GLU A 93 3.21 -6.44 11.34
C GLU A 93 2.60 -5.02 11.41
N SER A 94 1.32 -4.90 11.76
CA SER A 94 0.63 -3.61 11.95
C SER A 94 1.34 -2.68 12.94
N PHE A 95 2.08 -3.23 13.92
CA PHE A 95 2.82 -2.46 14.90
C PHE A 95 4.11 -1.81 14.38
N THR A 96 4.52 -2.11 13.14
CA THR A 96 5.64 -1.43 12.47
C THR A 96 5.28 -0.02 12.01
N LEU A 97 3.99 0.35 12.06
CA LEU A 97 3.53 1.68 11.71
C LEU A 97 4.05 2.73 12.72
N PRO A 98 4.38 3.93 12.23
CA PRO A 98 4.68 5.05 13.11
C PRO A 98 3.49 5.35 14.03
N ALA A 99 3.73 5.32 15.36
CA ALA A 99 2.71 5.67 16.33
C ALA A 99 2.41 7.18 16.27
N PRO A 100 1.14 7.62 16.46
CA PRO A 100 0.78 9.04 16.41
C PRO A 100 1.42 9.87 17.54
N PHE A 101 1.89 9.19 18.60
CA PHE A 101 2.60 9.78 19.74
C PHE A 101 4.12 9.55 19.69
N ALA A 102 4.66 9.02 18.58
CA ALA A 102 6.09 8.84 18.41
C ALA A 102 6.81 10.19 18.32
N ASN A 103 7.99 10.29 18.92
CA ASN A 103 8.79 11.51 18.88
C ASN A 103 9.47 11.69 17.50
N ILE A 104 9.90 12.91 17.19
CA ILE A 104 10.51 13.20 15.88
C ILE A 104 11.78 12.38 15.61
N THR A 105 12.53 11.99 16.65
CA THR A 105 13.73 11.16 16.51
C THR A 105 13.39 9.74 16.07
N GLN A 106 12.34 9.15 16.65
CA GLN A 106 11.80 7.84 16.27
C GLN A 106 11.22 7.88 14.85
N LEU A 107 10.44 8.91 14.52
CA LEU A 107 9.88 9.08 13.18
C LEU A 107 10.98 9.19 12.13
N LYS A 108 12.04 9.97 12.40
CA LYS A 108 13.21 10.06 11.52
C LYS A 108 13.87 8.69 11.32
N ALA A 109 14.09 7.92 12.38
CA ALA A 109 14.69 6.59 12.29
C ALA A 109 13.83 5.62 11.46
N GLN A 110 12.51 5.64 11.64
CA GLN A 110 11.57 4.79 10.88
C GLN A 110 11.51 5.17 9.40
N PHE A 111 11.56 6.46 9.06
CA PHE A 111 11.57 6.89 7.67
C PHE A 111 12.91 6.55 7.00
N LEU A 112 14.03 6.76 7.70
CA LEU A 112 15.37 6.43 7.21
C LEU A 112 15.54 4.93 6.94
N SER A 113 14.97 4.06 7.77
CA SER A 113 15.02 2.61 7.55
C SER A 113 14.28 2.16 6.28
N LYS A 114 13.34 2.98 5.80
CA LYS A 114 12.61 2.77 4.54
C LYS A 114 13.21 3.56 3.36
N GLY A 115 14.37 4.19 3.54
CA GLY A 115 15.04 4.98 2.50
C GLY A 115 14.41 6.36 2.26
N LEU A 116 13.56 6.83 3.16
CA LEU A 116 12.95 8.16 3.15
C LEU A 116 13.75 9.12 4.03
N ASN A 117 13.86 10.37 3.62
CA ASN A 117 14.63 11.38 4.35
C ASN A 117 13.74 12.27 5.23
N VAL A 118 14.37 13.17 6.00
CA VAL A 118 13.63 14.11 6.89
C VAL A 118 12.72 15.07 6.12
N LYS A 119 13.04 15.40 4.86
CA LYS A 119 12.14 16.19 4.01
C LYS A 119 10.89 15.38 3.67
N ASP A 120 11.03 14.11 3.29
CA ASP A 120 9.91 13.20 3.04
C ASP A 120 9.00 13.05 4.29
N LEU A 121 9.56 13.19 5.50
CA LEU A 121 8.81 13.23 6.76
C LEU A 121 8.10 14.59 7.01
N ALA A 122 8.81 15.71 6.84
CA ALA A 122 8.35 17.02 7.30
C ALA A 122 7.48 17.76 6.28
N VAL A 123 7.81 17.68 5.00
CA VAL A 123 7.13 18.41 3.93
C VAL A 123 7.28 17.59 2.65
N LEU A 124 6.13 17.23 2.07
CA LEU A 124 5.94 16.85 0.67
C LEU A 124 6.30 18.03 -0.27
N SER A 125 7.47 18.63 -0.07
CA SER A 125 8.02 19.79 -0.77
C SER A 125 8.28 19.44 -2.23
N ASP A 126 8.46 18.14 -2.50
CA ASP A 126 8.20 17.52 -3.77
C ASP A 126 7.27 16.30 -3.56
N PHE A 127 5.98 16.59 -3.37
CA PHE A 127 4.92 15.59 -3.15
C PHE A 127 5.01 14.45 -4.16
N GLN A 128 5.29 14.79 -5.42
CA GLN A 128 5.35 13.83 -6.51
C GLN A 128 6.54 12.88 -6.30
N ALA A 129 7.74 13.41 -6.08
CA ALA A 129 8.93 12.59 -5.89
C ALA A 129 8.83 11.68 -4.65
N SER A 130 8.30 12.19 -3.53
CA SER A 130 8.10 11.40 -2.32
C SER A 130 7.09 10.28 -2.56
N MET A 131 5.97 10.55 -3.24
CA MET A 131 4.95 9.53 -3.53
C MET A 131 5.45 8.43 -4.48
N VAL A 132 6.27 8.78 -5.47
CA VAL A 132 6.91 7.81 -6.35
C VAL A 132 7.84 6.88 -5.56
N LYS A 133 8.70 7.44 -4.69
CA LYS A 133 9.58 6.65 -3.81
C LYS A 133 8.78 5.75 -2.86
N MET A 134 7.76 6.30 -2.22
CA MET A 134 6.91 5.56 -1.29
C MET A 134 6.24 4.36 -1.94
N GLY A 135 5.77 4.50 -3.19
CA GLY A 135 5.15 3.42 -3.95
C GLY A 135 6.12 2.36 -4.47
N GLN A 136 7.43 2.51 -4.28
CA GLN A 136 8.45 1.54 -4.70
C GLN A 136 9.06 0.75 -3.54
N ILE A 137 8.68 1.07 -2.30
CA ILE A 137 9.22 0.40 -1.11
C ILE A 137 8.58 -0.98 -0.95
N GLY A 138 9.42 -2.02 -0.85
CA GLY A 138 8.99 -3.40 -0.63
C GLY A 138 8.05 -3.95 -1.71
N VAL A 139 8.20 -3.48 -2.96
CA VAL A 139 7.41 -3.99 -4.08
C VAL A 139 7.86 -5.38 -4.49
N LEU A 140 6.90 -6.26 -4.78
CA LEU A 140 7.16 -7.56 -5.38
C LEU A 140 7.11 -7.43 -6.90
N THR A 141 8.05 -8.03 -7.62
CA THR A 141 8.11 -8.00 -9.09
C THR A 141 8.42 -9.38 -9.67
N GLY A 142 8.22 -9.54 -10.98
CA GLY A 142 8.50 -10.80 -11.68
C GLY A 142 7.71 -11.97 -11.10
N LYS A 143 8.41 -12.96 -10.53
CA LYS A 143 7.82 -14.18 -9.94
C LYS A 143 7.59 -14.09 -8.43
N ALA A 144 7.99 -12.98 -7.78
CA ALA A 144 8.00 -12.85 -6.32
C ALA A 144 6.61 -12.62 -5.68
N GLY A 145 5.51 -12.86 -6.39
CA GLY A 145 4.14 -12.64 -5.91
C GLY A 145 3.11 -13.19 -6.91
N GLU A 146 1.90 -12.65 -6.91
CA GLU A 146 0.85 -13.04 -7.85
C GLU A 146 0.03 -11.88 -8.40
N ILE A 147 -0.92 -12.20 -9.26
CA ILE A 147 -2.00 -11.30 -9.62
C ILE A 147 -3.26 -11.91 -9.03
N ARG A 148 -3.76 -11.36 -7.93
CA ARG A 148 -4.99 -11.86 -7.28
C ARG A 148 -6.17 -11.58 -8.19
N ARG A 149 -7.15 -12.48 -8.26
CA ARG A 149 -8.45 -12.18 -8.91
C ARG A 149 -9.35 -11.33 -8.02
N HIS A 150 -9.32 -11.59 -6.71
CA HIS A 150 -10.01 -10.81 -5.69
C HIS A 150 -9.00 -10.28 -4.69
N CYS A 151 -8.95 -8.98 -4.45
CA CYS A 151 -7.91 -8.39 -3.61
C CYS A 151 -7.97 -8.87 -2.14
N ALA A 152 -9.15 -9.26 -1.68
CA ALA A 152 -9.33 -9.78 -0.33
C ALA A 152 -8.81 -11.22 -0.11
N LEU A 153 -8.46 -11.94 -1.18
CA LEU A 153 -8.18 -13.38 -1.14
C LEU A 153 -6.87 -13.70 -1.89
N ILE A 154 -6.10 -14.64 -1.33
CA ILE A 154 -4.98 -15.28 -2.03
C ILE A 154 -5.57 -16.31 -3.00
N ASN A 155 -4.99 -16.43 -4.20
CA ASN A 155 -5.49 -17.36 -5.23
C ASN A 155 -5.37 -18.84 -4.84
#